data_AF-A0A830CBT6-F1
#
_entry.id   AF-A0A830CBT6-F1
#
_cell.length_a   1.000
_cell.length_b   1.000
_cell.length_c   1.000
_cell.angle_alpha   90.00
_cell.angle_beta   90.00
_cell.angle_gamma   90.00
#
_symmetry.space_group_name_H-M   'P 1'
#
loop_
_entity.id
_entity.type
_entity.pdbx_description
1 polymer ?
#
loop_
_entity_poly.entity_id
_entity_poly.type
_entity_poly.pdbx_seq_one_letter_code
_entity_poly.pdbx_strand_id
1 'polypeptide(L)'
;KTAHKPDFFLTGSNGIFIEFSTEFIFRAWDVSEIISKTLVSSQPGNDIVKLSPGVKFPEPNKDLFKGTALNCEEASLDVNIKGGRKVVVLNTKNLPLVGEVGLGADLVRLDGSAMCSPGFSCDSSLQVIYIVKGSGRAQVVGADGKRVLEVMVKADNLFIVSMIADPDGLITKIPLWFTIITKINIYFRN
;
A
#
# COMPACT_ATOMS: atom_id res chain seq x y z
N LYS A 1 4.58 22.27 -7.83
CA LYS A 1 3.12 22.07 -7.67
C LYS A 1 2.92 20.93 -6.68
N THR A 2 2.46 21.21 -5.47
CA THR A 2 2.04 20.19 -4.51
C THR A 2 0.80 19.52 -5.09
N ALA A 3 0.85 18.21 -5.33
CA ALA A 3 -0.33 17.47 -5.73
C ALA A 3 -1.30 17.44 -4.53
N HIS A 4 -2.46 18.05 -4.68
CA HIS A 4 -3.53 17.96 -3.70
C HIS A 4 -4.23 16.62 -3.88
N LYS A 5 -4.26 15.78 -2.84
CA LYS A 5 -5.07 14.55 -2.82
C LYS A 5 -6.40 14.89 -2.13
N PRO A 6 -7.51 15.00 -2.87
CA PRO A 6 -8.81 15.24 -2.25
C PRO A 6 -9.33 13.93 -1.63
N ASP A 7 -9.72 13.99 -0.36
CA ASP A 7 -10.46 12.92 0.30
C ASP A 7 -11.94 13.31 0.34
N PHE A 8 -12.82 12.41 -0.10
CA PHE A 8 -14.27 12.62 -0.13
C PHE A 8 -14.95 11.67 0.85
N PHE A 9 -15.34 12.18 2.01
CA PHE A 9 -16.01 11.39 3.04
C PHE A 9 -17.52 11.35 2.77
N LEU A 10 -18.14 10.18 2.89
CA LEU A 10 -19.59 10.06 2.70
C LEU A 10 -20.39 10.48 3.95
N THR A 11 -19.82 10.34 5.14
CA THR A 11 -20.46 10.65 6.44
C THR A 11 -19.40 11.10 7.44
N GLY A 12 -19.80 11.39 8.68
CA GLY A 12 -18.94 12.01 9.69
C GLY A 12 -18.92 13.53 9.60
N SER A 13 -18.14 14.19 10.44
CA SER A 13 -18.09 15.67 10.47
C SER A 13 -17.53 16.30 9.20
N ASN A 14 -16.83 15.52 8.36
CA ASN A 14 -16.29 15.95 7.06
C ASN A 14 -17.10 15.39 5.87
N GLY A 15 -18.30 14.84 6.12
CA GLY A 15 -19.11 14.17 5.10
C GLY A 15 -19.61 15.12 4.02
N ILE A 16 -19.44 14.80 2.74
CA ILE A 16 -19.83 15.66 1.61
C ILE A 16 -21.33 16.00 1.58
N PHE A 17 -22.18 15.16 2.19
CA PHE A 17 -23.62 15.36 2.19
C PHE A 17 -24.10 16.41 3.21
N ILE A 18 -23.27 16.80 4.19
CA ILE A 18 -23.66 17.80 5.19
C ILE A 18 -23.78 19.22 4.61
N GLU A 19 -23.07 19.48 3.50
CA GLU A 19 -23.05 20.77 2.81
C GLU A 19 -24.24 20.96 1.85
N PHE A 20 -24.97 19.90 1.54
CA PHE A 20 -26.22 20.01 0.78
C PHE A 20 -27.38 20.34 1.73
N SER A 21 -28.37 21.09 1.22
CA SER A 21 -29.59 21.30 1.99
C SER A 21 -30.31 19.98 2.26
N THR A 22 -30.92 19.86 3.45
CA THR A 22 -31.73 18.67 3.79
C THR A 22 -32.83 18.44 2.76
N GLU A 23 -33.46 19.52 2.26
CA GLU A 23 -34.48 19.44 1.20
C GLU A 23 -33.97 18.73 -0.05
N PHE A 24 -32.77 19.10 -0.51
CA PHE A 24 -32.17 18.51 -1.69
C PHE A 24 -31.91 17.01 -1.49
N ILE A 25 -31.35 16.63 -0.35
CA ILE A 25 -31.00 15.23 -0.04
C ILE A 25 -32.23 14.34 0.05
N PHE A 26 -33.25 14.73 0.83
CA PHE A 26 -34.41 13.84 1.04
C PHE A 26 -35.22 13.65 -0.25
N ARG A 27 -35.31 14.68 -1.11
CA ARG A 27 -35.94 14.57 -2.42
C ARG A 27 -35.11 13.71 -3.38
N ALA A 28 -33.79 13.87 -3.40
CA ALA A 28 -32.91 13.13 -4.29
C ALA A 28 -32.85 11.63 -3.98
N TRP A 29 -32.95 11.27 -2.70
CA TRP A 29 -32.93 9.87 -2.25
C TRP A 29 -34.32 9.24 -2.10
N ASP A 30 -35.39 10.01 -2.33
CA ASP A 30 -36.78 9.57 -2.14
C ASP A 30 -37.04 8.99 -0.74
N VAL A 31 -36.59 9.72 0.28
CA VAL A 31 -36.77 9.36 1.69
C VAL A 31 -37.42 10.49 2.48
N SER A 32 -37.92 10.20 3.69
CA SER A 32 -38.43 11.26 4.56
C SER A 32 -37.31 12.18 5.04
N GLU A 33 -37.66 13.43 5.35
CA GLU A 33 -36.72 14.40 5.90
C GLU A 33 -36.01 13.87 7.16
N ILE A 34 -36.74 13.17 8.04
CA ILE A 34 -36.19 12.57 9.27
C ILE A 34 -35.13 11.51 8.96
N ILE A 35 -35.40 10.63 7.98
CA ILE A 35 -34.44 9.60 7.55
C ILE A 35 -33.20 10.27 6.96
N SER A 36 -33.37 11.27 6.10
CA SER A 36 -32.24 11.99 5.49
C SER A 36 -31.33 12.65 6.53
N LYS A 37 -31.91 13.36 7.51
CA LYS A 37 -31.16 13.98 8.63
C LYS A 37 -30.38 12.91 9.38
N THR A 38 -31.03 11.80 9.72
CA THR A 38 -30.39 10.70 10.42
C THR A 38 -29.20 10.14 9.63
N LEU A 39 -29.33 9.92 8.32
CA LEU A 39 -28.25 9.38 7.49
C LEU A 39 -27.03 10.31 7.40
N VAL A 40 -27.25 11.63 7.29
CA VAL A 40 -26.15 12.58 7.13
C VAL A 40 -25.54 13.04 8.45
N SER A 41 -26.29 13.00 9.57
CA SER A 41 -25.85 13.62 10.84
C SER A 41 -25.75 12.67 12.03
N SER A 42 -26.09 11.39 11.91
CA SER A 42 -26.08 10.45 13.06
C SER A 42 -24.69 10.03 13.52
N GLN A 43 -23.68 10.17 12.67
CA GLN A 43 -22.30 9.81 12.99
C GLN A 43 -21.47 11.08 13.20
N PRO A 44 -21.16 11.48 14.45
CA PRO A 44 -20.35 12.66 14.73
C PRO A 44 -18.84 12.39 14.72
N GLY A 45 -18.42 11.13 14.56
CA GLY A 45 -17.00 10.77 14.52
C GLY A 45 -16.31 11.22 13.23
N ASN A 46 -14.99 11.39 13.30
CA ASN A 46 -14.14 11.70 12.16
C ASN A 46 -13.34 10.47 11.76
N ASP A 47 -13.22 10.23 10.45
CA ASP A 47 -12.43 9.16 9.83
C ASP A 47 -12.72 7.75 10.36
N ILE A 48 -12.04 7.35 11.44
CA ILE A 48 -12.15 6.04 12.06
C ILE A 48 -13.01 6.14 13.32
N VAL A 49 -14.16 5.45 13.31
CA VAL A 49 -15.12 5.46 14.40
C VAL A 49 -15.17 4.12 15.12
N LYS A 50 -15.25 4.17 16.46
CA LYS A 50 -15.40 2.97 17.28
C LYS A 50 -16.85 2.50 17.25
N LEU A 51 -17.06 1.24 16.88
CA LEU A 51 -18.38 0.61 16.90
C LEU A 51 -18.67 0.02 18.28
N SER A 52 -19.96 -0.02 18.64
CA SER A 52 -20.41 -0.70 19.85
C SER A 52 -20.14 -2.20 19.75
N PRO A 53 -19.87 -2.88 20.88
CA PRO A 53 -19.73 -4.33 20.90
C PRO A 53 -20.97 -5.04 20.34
N GLY A 54 -20.77 -6.11 19.58
CA GLY A 54 -21.87 -6.95 19.07
C GLY A 54 -22.53 -6.49 17.77
N VAL A 55 -22.02 -5.42 17.13
CA VAL A 55 -22.42 -5.08 15.75
C VAL A 55 -22.08 -6.26 14.83
N LYS A 56 -23.10 -6.76 14.13
CA LYS A 56 -22.95 -7.85 13.15
C LYS A 56 -22.77 -7.26 11.76
N PHE A 57 -21.76 -7.75 11.04
CA PHE A 57 -21.58 -7.47 9.63
C PHE A 57 -22.13 -8.63 8.79
N PRO A 58 -22.59 -8.37 7.56
CA PRO A 58 -22.88 -9.44 6.62
C PRO A 58 -21.61 -10.23 6.33
N GLU A 59 -21.76 -11.53 6.06
CA GLU A 59 -20.64 -12.37 5.63
C GLU A 59 -20.05 -11.84 4.31
N PRO A 60 -18.70 -11.78 4.19
CA PRO A 60 -18.06 -11.30 2.98
C PRO A 60 -18.35 -12.22 1.79
N ASN A 61 -18.79 -11.63 0.68
CA ASN A 61 -18.91 -12.36 -0.58
C ASN A 61 -17.53 -12.48 -1.24
N LYS A 62 -16.95 -13.69 -1.19
CA LYS A 62 -15.61 -14.00 -1.73
C LYS A 62 -15.47 -13.71 -3.23
N ASP A 63 -16.56 -13.75 -3.99
CA ASP A 63 -16.51 -13.50 -5.44
C ASP A 63 -16.21 -12.03 -5.75
N LEU A 64 -16.59 -11.09 -4.88
CA LEU A 64 -16.26 -9.66 -5.03
C LEU A 64 -14.77 -9.36 -4.81
N PHE A 65 -14.07 -10.21 -4.07
CA PHE A 65 -12.64 -10.05 -3.78
C PHE A 65 -11.75 -10.65 -4.87
N LYS A 66 -12.33 -11.47 -5.75
CA LYS A 66 -11.59 -12.17 -6.80
C LYS A 66 -11.04 -11.15 -7.79
N GLY A 67 -9.72 -11.03 -7.82
CA GLY A 67 -9.01 -10.11 -8.72
C GLY A 67 -8.87 -8.67 -8.21
N THR A 68 -9.37 -8.37 -7.00
CA THR A 68 -9.25 -7.05 -6.35
C THR A 68 -8.34 -7.06 -5.12
N ALA A 69 -8.17 -8.21 -4.47
CA ALA A 69 -7.25 -8.39 -3.35
C ALA A 69 -6.39 -9.65 -3.51
N LEU A 70 -5.13 -9.57 -3.07
CA LEU A 70 -4.19 -10.70 -3.04
C LEU A 70 -3.48 -10.75 -1.69
N ASN A 71 -3.57 -11.89 -0.99
CA ASN A 71 -2.78 -12.12 0.20
C ASN A 71 -1.35 -12.54 -0.21
N CYS A 72 -0.41 -11.61 -0.10
CA CYS A 72 0.99 -11.84 -0.46
C CYS A 72 1.74 -12.75 0.52
N GLU A 73 1.19 -13.00 1.72
CA GLU A 73 1.80 -13.94 2.66
C GLU A 73 1.50 -15.40 2.33
N GLU A 74 0.39 -15.65 1.61
CA GLU A 74 -0.10 -16.97 1.21
C GLU A 74 0.13 -17.27 -0.28
N ALA A 75 0.38 -16.23 -1.08
CA ALA A 75 0.63 -16.37 -2.52
C ALA A 75 1.89 -17.21 -2.82
N SER A 76 1.90 -17.82 -4.00
CA SER A 76 3.07 -18.53 -4.51
C SER A 76 4.23 -17.57 -4.71
N LEU A 77 5.44 -18.00 -4.34
CA LEU A 77 6.66 -17.21 -4.48
C LEU A 77 7.13 -17.20 -5.94
N ASP A 78 7.34 -16.01 -6.50
CA ASP A 78 7.98 -15.83 -7.80
C ASP A 78 9.50 -16.05 -7.72
N VAL A 79 10.08 -15.72 -6.56
CA VAL A 79 11.50 -15.98 -6.24
C VAL A 79 11.56 -16.67 -4.89
N ASN A 80 12.28 -17.79 -4.82
CA ASN A 80 12.51 -18.51 -3.57
C ASN A 80 13.94 -19.05 -3.52
N ILE A 81 14.87 -18.22 -3.04
CA ILE A 81 16.27 -18.61 -2.88
C ILE A 81 16.45 -19.08 -1.43
N LYS A 82 16.92 -20.32 -1.25
CA LYS A 82 17.18 -20.90 0.08
C LYS A 82 18.22 -20.05 0.82
N GLY A 83 17.87 -19.55 2.01
CA GLY A 83 18.75 -18.68 2.80
C GLY A 83 18.98 -17.30 2.16
N GLY A 84 18.16 -16.94 1.18
CA GLY A 84 18.27 -15.72 0.42
C GLY A 84 16.95 -14.94 0.42
N ARG A 85 16.60 -14.42 -0.75
CA ARG A 85 15.39 -13.63 -0.95
C ARG A 85 14.20 -14.51 -1.32
N LYS A 86 13.04 -14.19 -0.75
CA LYS A 86 11.72 -14.65 -1.17
C LYS A 86 10.90 -13.45 -1.65
N VAL A 87 10.27 -13.57 -2.81
CA VAL A 87 9.50 -12.48 -3.43
C VAL A 87 8.16 -13.00 -3.92
N VAL A 88 7.11 -12.22 -3.67
CA VAL A 88 5.84 -12.28 -4.37
C VAL A 88 5.70 -11.00 -5.18
N VAL A 89 5.53 -11.12 -6.50
CA VAL A 89 5.33 -10.01 -7.42
C VAL A 89 3.85 -9.91 -7.76
N LEU A 90 3.25 -8.74 -7.51
CA LEU A 90 1.89 -8.44 -7.92
C LEU A 90 1.91 -8.00 -9.39
N ASN A 91 1.23 -8.78 -10.23
CA ASN A 91 1.16 -8.56 -11.67
C ASN A 91 -0.26 -8.85 -12.18
N THR A 92 -0.51 -8.56 -13.46
CA THR A 92 -1.84 -8.68 -14.06
C THR A 92 -2.41 -10.11 -14.07
N LYS A 93 -1.59 -11.14 -13.83
CA LYS A 93 -2.04 -12.53 -13.76
C LYS A 93 -2.62 -12.89 -12.39
N ASN A 94 -2.00 -12.42 -11.30
CA ASN A 94 -2.41 -12.76 -9.93
C ASN A 94 -3.27 -11.68 -9.26
N LEU A 95 -3.24 -10.45 -9.79
CA LEU A 95 -4.10 -9.35 -9.37
C LEU A 95 -4.40 -8.44 -10.56
N PRO A 96 -5.39 -8.77 -11.43
CA PRO A 96 -5.69 -8.00 -12.64
C PRO A 96 -5.86 -6.49 -12.42
N LEU A 97 -6.38 -6.08 -11.26
CA LEU A 97 -6.53 -4.68 -10.84
C LEU A 97 -5.25 -3.86 -11.03
N VAL A 98 -4.06 -4.43 -10.85
CA VAL A 98 -2.78 -3.72 -10.99
C VAL A 98 -2.57 -3.18 -12.42
N GLY A 99 -3.11 -3.90 -13.42
CA GLY A 99 -3.12 -3.46 -14.81
C GLY A 99 -4.07 -2.28 -15.07
N GLU A 100 -5.19 -2.23 -14.35
CA GLU A 100 -6.17 -1.14 -14.48
C GLU A 100 -5.68 0.14 -13.80
N VAL A 101 -5.05 0.04 -12.63
CA VAL A 101 -4.54 1.20 -11.89
C VAL A 101 -3.17 1.67 -12.37
N GLY A 102 -2.49 0.89 -13.21
CA GLY A 102 -1.18 1.24 -13.76
C GLY A 102 -0.01 1.14 -12.77
N LEU A 103 -0.21 0.46 -11.64
CA LEU A 103 0.78 0.29 -10.58
C LEU A 103 1.27 -1.16 -10.54
N GLY A 104 2.46 -1.38 -10.00
CA GLY A 104 3.01 -2.70 -9.70
C GLY A 104 3.40 -2.76 -8.25
N ALA A 105 3.62 -3.95 -7.72
CA ALA A 105 4.05 -4.11 -6.33
C ALA A 105 4.77 -5.43 -6.11
N ASP A 106 5.55 -5.50 -5.03
CA ASP A 106 6.09 -6.75 -4.52
C ASP A 106 6.11 -6.81 -2.99
N LEU A 107 6.05 -8.03 -2.47
CA LEU A 107 6.39 -8.33 -1.08
C LEU A 107 7.71 -9.07 -1.07
N VAL A 108 8.71 -8.52 -0.37
CA VAL A 108 10.04 -9.10 -0.28
C VAL A 108 10.37 -9.48 1.15
N ARG A 109 10.94 -10.67 1.31
CA ARG A 109 11.47 -11.24 2.55
C ARG A 109 12.92 -11.61 2.34
N LEU A 110 13.80 -11.17 3.23
CA LEU A 110 15.21 -11.60 3.25
C LEU A 110 15.46 -12.52 4.44
N ASP A 111 16.01 -13.70 4.20
CA ASP A 111 16.45 -14.60 5.27
C ASP A 111 17.82 -14.15 5.82
N GLY A 112 17.97 -14.04 7.14
CA GLY A 112 19.26 -13.82 7.81
C GLY A 112 20.02 -12.59 7.32
N SER A 113 21.25 -12.80 6.83
CA SER A 113 22.15 -11.78 6.27
C SER A 113 22.06 -11.69 4.74
N ALA A 114 20.97 -12.15 4.13
CA ALA A 114 20.76 -12.04 2.69
C ALA A 114 20.68 -10.57 2.25
N MET A 115 21.01 -10.32 0.99
CA MET A 115 20.90 -9.01 0.35
C MET A 115 20.04 -9.08 -0.90
N CYS A 116 19.50 -7.94 -1.31
CA CYS A 116 19.08 -7.75 -2.70
C CYS A 116 20.29 -7.34 -3.53
N SER A 117 20.40 -7.86 -4.76
CA SER A 117 21.36 -7.32 -5.70
C SER A 117 21.06 -5.83 -5.95
N PRO A 118 22.09 -4.99 -6.11
CA PRO A 118 21.90 -3.63 -6.62
C PRO A 118 21.04 -3.65 -7.89
N GLY A 119 20.05 -2.78 -7.95
CA GLY A 119 19.14 -2.65 -9.07
C GLY A 119 18.83 -1.19 -9.33
N PHE A 120 18.32 -0.90 -10.52
CA PHE A 120 17.80 0.41 -10.86
C PHE A 120 16.64 0.26 -11.84
N SER A 121 15.76 1.26 -11.87
CA SER A 121 14.68 1.32 -12.84
C SER A 121 15.11 2.19 -14.02
N CYS A 122 15.16 1.63 -15.23
CA CYS A 122 15.63 2.34 -16.43
C CYS A 122 14.61 3.31 -17.04
N ASP A 123 13.38 3.33 -16.54
CA ASP A 123 12.22 3.84 -17.28
C ASP A 123 11.42 4.90 -16.51
N SER A 124 12.10 5.64 -15.63
CA SER A 124 11.55 6.69 -14.75
C SER A 124 10.50 6.21 -13.73
N SER A 125 10.31 4.90 -13.57
CA SER A 125 9.43 4.38 -12.52
C SER A 125 10.00 4.69 -11.13
N LEU A 126 9.11 5.17 -10.26
CA LEU A 126 9.43 5.41 -8.85
C LEU A 126 9.04 4.17 -8.06
N GLN A 127 9.91 3.77 -7.13
CA GLN A 127 9.61 2.71 -6.16
C GLN A 127 9.48 3.34 -4.78
N VAL A 128 8.36 3.05 -4.14
CA VAL A 128 8.07 3.43 -2.76
C VAL A 128 8.15 2.16 -1.93
N ILE A 129 9.13 2.10 -1.02
CA ILE A 129 9.37 0.95 -0.17
C ILE A 129 8.89 1.26 1.24
N TYR A 130 8.04 0.38 1.79
CA TYR A 130 7.60 0.41 3.17
C TYR A 130 8.11 -0.81 3.92
N ILE A 131 8.86 -0.60 5.00
CA ILE A 131 9.35 -1.69 5.84
C ILE A 131 8.23 -2.12 6.78
N VAL A 132 7.70 -3.33 6.55
CA VAL A 132 6.61 -3.91 7.33
C VAL A 132 7.13 -4.46 8.66
N LYS A 133 8.25 -5.18 8.63
CA LYS A 133 8.86 -5.80 9.82
C LYS A 133 10.38 -5.87 9.67
N GLY A 134 11.07 -6.01 10.80
CA GLY A 134 12.52 -6.19 10.85
C GLY A 134 13.31 -4.90 10.64
N SER A 135 14.59 -5.05 10.30
CA SER A 135 15.51 -3.95 10.04
C SER A 135 16.59 -4.36 9.04
N GLY A 136 17.23 -3.39 8.40
CA GLY A 136 18.30 -3.64 7.46
C GLY A 136 19.05 -2.37 7.07
N ARG A 137 20.10 -2.52 6.27
CA ARG A 137 20.86 -1.41 5.71
C ARG A 137 20.36 -1.11 4.31
N ALA A 138 20.10 0.15 4.01
CA ALA A 138 19.74 0.62 2.68
C ALA A 138 20.77 1.65 2.20
N GLN A 139 21.14 1.55 0.93
CA GLN A 139 22.05 2.47 0.27
C GLN A 139 21.46 2.90 -1.06
N VAL A 140 21.55 4.20 -1.34
CA VAL A 140 21.03 4.81 -2.58
C VAL A 140 22.17 5.54 -3.25
N VAL A 141 22.32 5.27 -4.55
CA VAL A 141 23.32 5.89 -5.41
C VAL A 141 22.61 6.79 -6.41
N GLY A 142 23.08 8.03 -6.52
CA GLY A 142 22.59 9.01 -7.47
C GLY A 142 23.06 8.72 -8.90
N ALA A 143 22.48 9.42 -9.87
CA ALA A 143 22.85 9.27 -11.28
C ALA A 143 24.31 9.68 -11.59
N ASP A 144 24.95 10.43 -10.69
CA ASP A 144 26.37 10.79 -10.76
C ASP A 144 27.30 9.71 -10.18
N GLY A 145 26.74 8.56 -9.78
CA GLY A 145 27.46 7.44 -9.18
C GLY A 145 27.84 7.66 -7.71
N LYS A 146 27.43 8.77 -7.09
CA LYS A 146 27.73 9.04 -5.67
C LYS A 146 26.65 8.48 -4.76
N ARG A 147 27.06 7.99 -3.59
CA ARG A 147 26.12 7.57 -2.54
C ARG A 147 25.42 8.82 -1.98
N VAL A 148 24.11 8.88 -2.13
CA VAL A 148 23.27 9.99 -1.68
C VAL A 148 22.52 9.68 -0.39
N LEU A 149 22.35 8.39 -0.07
CA LEU A 149 21.76 7.94 1.18
C LEU A 149 22.42 6.65 1.64
N GLU A 150 22.61 6.56 2.95
CA GLU A 150 22.96 5.34 3.66
C GLU A 150 22.27 5.38 5.02
N VAL A 151 21.42 4.40 5.29
CA VAL A 151 20.59 4.42 6.49
C VAL A 151 20.26 3.01 6.97
N MET A 152 20.12 2.86 8.28
CA MET A 152 19.51 1.68 8.87
C MET A 152 17.99 1.86 8.87
N VAL A 153 17.31 1.07 8.04
CA VAL A 153 15.85 1.03 7.99
C VAL A 153 15.30 0.06 9.02
N LYS A 154 14.12 0.35 9.54
CA LYS A 154 13.36 -0.51 10.46
C LYS A 154 11.87 -0.44 10.12
N ALA A 155 11.08 -1.30 10.74
CA ALA A 155 9.62 -1.26 10.63
C ALA A 155 9.07 0.18 10.73
N ASP A 156 8.06 0.46 9.91
CA ASP A 156 7.38 1.74 9.73
C ASP A 156 8.19 2.82 9.01
N ASN A 157 9.40 2.51 8.52
CA ASN A 157 10.11 3.39 7.61
C ASN A 157 9.54 3.31 6.19
N LEU A 158 9.36 4.48 5.58
CA LEU A 158 8.95 4.67 4.19
C LEU A 158 10.04 5.45 3.45
N PHE A 159 10.46 4.99 2.28
CA PHE A 159 11.45 5.70 1.46
C PHE A 159 11.22 5.46 -0.03
N ILE A 160 11.63 6.44 -0.85
CA ILE A 160 11.48 6.43 -2.31
C ILE A 160 12.87 6.24 -2.91
N VAL A 161 13.12 5.10 -3.54
CA VAL A 161 14.48 4.72 -3.95
C VAL A 161 14.53 3.85 -5.20
N SER A 162 15.75 3.70 -5.70
CA SER A 162 16.14 2.68 -6.67
C SER A 162 16.89 1.48 -6.06
N MET A 163 17.39 1.49 -4.80
CA MET A 163 18.34 0.45 -4.33
C MET A 163 18.34 0.19 -2.80
N ILE A 164 18.65 -1.06 -2.41
CA ILE A 164 19.01 -1.53 -1.05
C ILE A 164 20.24 -2.46 -1.19
N ALA A 165 21.32 -2.21 -0.43
CA ALA A 165 22.52 -3.05 -0.42
C ALA A 165 23.07 -3.19 1.01
N ASP A 166 23.61 -4.37 1.35
CA ASP A 166 24.36 -4.61 2.59
C ASP A 166 25.71 -5.31 2.30
N PRO A 167 26.86 -4.64 2.48
CA PRO A 167 28.16 -5.28 2.46
C PRO A 167 28.69 -5.70 3.84
N ASP A 168 28.12 -5.26 4.97
CA ASP A 168 28.69 -5.54 6.30
C ASP A 168 27.60 -5.67 7.37
N GLY A 169 27.32 -6.93 7.71
CA GLY A 169 26.16 -7.35 8.48
C GLY A 169 26.00 -6.70 9.85
N LEU A 170 24.78 -6.22 10.10
CA LEU A 170 24.12 -6.22 11.40
C LEU A 170 22.60 -6.04 11.18
N ILE A 171 22.01 -7.00 10.47
CA ILE A 171 20.57 -7.23 10.54
C ILE A 171 20.29 -7.89 11.88
N THR A 172 19.64 -7.17 12.78
CA THR A 172 19.19 -7.74 14.06
C THR A 172 17.88 -8.52 13.92
N LYS A 173 17.10 -8.31 12.83
CA LYS A 173 15.85 -9.04 12.51
C LYS A 173 15.54 -9.06 11.00
N ILE A 174 15.19 -10.22 10.48
CA ILE A 174 14.76 -10.52 9.09
C ILE A 174 13.84 -9.41 8.54
N PRO A 175 14.28 -8.60 7.55
CA PRO A 175 13.47 -7.54 6.99
C PRO A 175 12.40 -8.11 6.04
N LEU A 176 11.18 -7.61 6.23
CA LEU A 176 10.01 -7.78 5.37
C LEU A 176 9.60 -6.39 4.91
N TRP A 177 9.52 -6.18 3.60
CA TRP A 177 9.02 -4.92 3.06
C TRP A 177 8.05 -5.13 1.90
N PHE A 178 7.27 -4.10 1.66
CA PHE A 178 6.35 -4.02 0.54
C PHE A 178 6.76 -2.85 -0.34
N THR A 179 6.80 -3.08 -1.65
CA THR A 179 7.13 -2.04 -2.63
C THR A 179 5.90 -1.71 -3.45
N ILE A 180 5.64 -0.42 -3.69
CA ILE A 180 4.71 0.05 -4.73
C ILE A 180 5.55 0.74 -5.80
N ILE A 181 5.28 0.38 -7.06
CA ILE A 181 5.99 0.88 -8.22
C ILE A 181 4.99 1.58 -9.13
N THR A 182 5.35 2.74 -9.65
CA THR A 182 4.49 3.54 -10.55
C THR A 182 4.38 2.96 -11.97
N LYS A 183 4.46 1.63 -12.10
CA LYS A 183 4.30 0.85 -13.34
C LYS A 183 3.90 -0.58 -13.06
N ILE A 184 3.12 -1.15 -13.99
CA ILE A 184 2.50 -2.48 -13.90
C ILE A 184 3.50 -3.64 -13.76
N ASN A 185 4.62 -3.60 -14.49
CA ASN A 185 5.59 -4.70 -14.52
C ASN A 185 6.93 -4.27 -13.94
N ILE A 186 7.46 -5.12 -13.05
CA ILE A 186 8.74 -4.90 -12.40
C ILE A 186 9.84 -5.52 -13.27
N TYR A 187 10.75 -4.69 -13.79
CA TYR A 187 11.94 -5.16 -14.50
C TYR A 187 13.18 -4.69 -13.74
N PHE A 188 13.90 -5.63 -13.11
CA PHE A 188 15.25 -5.36 -12.62
C PHE A 188 16.25 -5.80 -13.68
N ARG A 189 17.12 -4.90 -14.11
CA ARG A 189 18.35 -5.27 -14.83
C ARG A 189 19.49 -5.33 -13.82
N ASN A 190 20.21 -6.45 -13.85
CA ASN A 190 21.50 -6.61 -13.18
C ASN A 190 22.63 -6.21 -14.13
#